data_AF-A0R7X2-F1
#
_entry.id   AF-A0R7X2-F1
#
_cell.length_a   1.000
_cell.length_b   1.000
_cell.length_c   1.000
_cell.angle_alpha   90.00
_cell.angle_beta   90.00
_cell.angle_gamma   90.00
#
_symmetry.space_group_name_H-M   'P 1'
#
loop_
_entity.id
_entity.type
_entity.pdbx_description
1 polymer ?
#
loop_
_entity_poly.entity_id
_entity_poly.type
_entity_poly.pdbx_seq_one_letter_code
_entity_poly.pdbx_strand_id
1 'polypeptide(L)'
;MVTVYQKKLIFYATAKRITVGTITQIEDGNFVTSFVGKLRGKIVSRPEDGAYKFSTQTEARECAHSFRQKAQVEARNLGLI
;
A
#
# COMPACT_ATOMS: atom_id res chain seq x y z
N MET A 1 -15.43 -13.61 -16.18
CA MET A 1 -14.81 -13.99 -14.89
C MET A 1 -13.88 -12.88 -14.44
N VAL A 2 -14.00 -12.41 -13.20
CA VAL A 2 -13.08 -11.41 -12.64
C VAL A 2 -11.79 -12.10 -12.22
N THR A 3 -10.65 -11.67 -12.75
CA THR A 3 -9.35 -12.27 -12.44
C THR A 3 -8.94 -12.00 -10.99
N VAL A 4 -8.00 -12.78 -10.46
CA VAL A 4 -7.44 -12.54 -9.11
C VAL A 4 -6.86 -11.12 -9.00
N TYR A 5 -6.28 -10.62 -10.10
CA TYR A 5 -5.76 -9.26 -10.18
C TYR A 5 -6.85 -8.20 -10.04
N GLN A 6 -7.93 -8.31 -10.82
CA GLN A 6 -9.06 -7.39 -10.76
C GLN A 6 -9.74 -7.39 -9.39
N LYS A 7 -9.84 -8.56 -8.74
CA LYS A 7 -10.32 -8.66 -7.35
C LYS A 7 -9.44 -7.87 -6.38
N LYS A 8 -8.12 -7.92 -6.52
CA LYS A 8 -7.18 -7.14 -5.71
C LYS A 8 -7.32 -5.63 -6.00
N LEU A 9 -7.47 -5.23 -7.26
CA LEU A 9 -7.70 -3.83 -7.63
C LEU A 9 -8.93 -3.26 -6.92
N ILE A 10 -10.09 -3.94 -7.03
CA ILE A 10 -11.32 -3.50 -6.35
C ILE A 10 -11.11 -3.47 -4.83
N PHE A 11 -10.47 -4.50 -4.25
CA PHE A 11 -10.21 -4.58 -2.81
C PHE A 11 -9.42 -3.38 -2.28
N TYR A 12 -8.38 -2.95 -2.98
CA TYR A 12 -7.56 -1.81 -2.58
C TYR A 12 -8.20 -0.47 -2.97
N ALA A 13 -8.80 -0.36 -4.16
CA ALA A 13 -9.45 0.86 -4.63
C ALA A 13 -10.60 1.31 -3.73
N THR A 14 -11.34 0.35 -3.16
CA THR A 14 -12.47 0.59 -2.24
C THR A 14 -12.03 0.61 -0.76
N ALA A 15 -10.75 0.78 -0.46
CA ALA A 15 -10.27 0.89 0.91
C ALA A 15 -10.73 2.22 1.55
N LYS A 16 -11.64 2.14 2.54
CA LYS A 16 -12.21 3.31 3.23
C LYS A 16 -11.18 4.11 4.05
N ARG A 17 -10.25 3.41 4.72
CA ARG A 17 -9.26 4.01 5.62
C ARG A 17 -7.85 3.70 5.15
N ILE A 18 -7.00 4.73 5.20
CA ILE A 18 -5.55 4.61 5.09
C ILE A 18 -4.99 4.61 6.50
N THR A 19 -4.15 3.63 6.79
CA THR A 19 -3.52 3.45 8.10
C THR A 19 -2.01 3.39 7.94
N VAL A 20 -1.27 3.75 8.98
CA VAL A 20 0.19 3.62 9.03
C VAL A 20 0.51 2.73 10.22
N GLY A 21 1.51 1.88 10.07
CA GLY A 21 2.07 1.15 11.19
C GLY A 21 3.59 1.21 11.14
N THR A 22 4.21 0.50 12.07
CA THR A 22 5.64 0.25 12.06
C THR A 22 5.92 -1.23 11.82
N ILE A 23 7.11 -1.51 11.33
CA ILE A 23 7.70 -2.82 11.15
C ILE A 23 9.10 -2.76 11.73
N THR A 24 9.42 -3.71 12.59
CA THR A 24 10.79 -3.87 13.11
C THR A 24 11.38 -5.10 12.44
N GLN A 25 12.54 -4.94 11.80
CA GLN A 25 13.29 -6.02 11.19
C GLN A 25 14.75 -5.93 11.61
N ILE A 26 15.44 -7.06 11.54
CA ILE A 26 16.88 -7.11 11.76
C ILE A 26 17.53 -6.82 10.42
N GLU A 27 18.24 -5.71 10.34
CA GLU A 27 19.06 -5.32 9.19
C GLU A 27 20.49 -5.15 9.69
N ASP A 28 21.43 -5.90 9.10
CA ASP A 28 22.85 -5.88 9.46
C ASP A 28 23.12 -6.03 10.97
N GLY A 29 22.36 -6.92 11.62
CA GLY A 29 22.48 -7.20 13.06
C GLY A 29 21.80 -6.17 13.98
N ASN A 30 21.18 -5.12 13.43
CA ASN A 30 20.49 -4.09 14.19
C ASN A 30 18.97 -4.18 14.04
N PHE A 31 18.23 -3.89 15.11
CA PHE A 31 16.77 -3.75 15.06
C PHE A 31 16.41 -2.41 14.44
N VAL A 32 16.07 -2.41 13.16
CA VAL A 32 15.61 -1.23 12.44
C VAL A 32 14.09 -1.19 12.45
N THR A 33 13.53 -0.09 12.94
CA THR A 33 12.08 0.16 12.89
C THR A 33 11.78 1.16 11.78
N SER A 34 10.94 0.76 10.84
CA SER A 34 10.49 1.60 9.72
C SER A 34 8.98 1.79 9.75
N PHE A 35 8.50 2.88 9.16
CA PHE A 35 7.08 3.11 8.94
C PHE A 35 6.60 2.42 7.66
N VAL A 36 5.38 1.88 7.70
CA VAL A 36 4.73 1.17 6.59
C VAL A 36 3.32 1.70 6.34
N GLY A 37 3.02 1.97 5.07
CA GLY A 37 1.66 2.27 4.63
C GLY A 37 0.80 1.02 4.63
N LYS A 38 -0.44 1.13 5.12
CA LYS A 38 -1.38 0.00 5.21
C LYS A 38 -2.76 0.34 4.66
N LEU A 39 -3.28 -0.55 3.80
CA LEU A 39 -4.66 -0.54 3.32
C LEU A 39 -5.34 -1.84 3.73
N ARG A 40 -6.50 -1.74 4.41
CA ARG A 40 -7.26 -2.89 4.93
C ARG A 40 -6.39 -3.88 5.73
N GLY A 41 -5.46 -3.35 6.54
CA GLY A 41 -4.55 -4.14 7.38
C GLY A 41 -3.38 -4.79 6.63
N LYS A 42 -3.27 -4.62 5.31
CA LYS A 42 -2.15 -5.12 4.50
C LYS A 42 -1.15 -4.01 4.24
N ILE A 43 0.14 -4.33 4.37
CA ILE A 43 1.23 -3.43 3.96
C ILE A 43 1.20 -3.29 2.45
N VAL A 44 1.32 -2.07 1.97
CA VAL A 44 1.38 -1.76 0.54
C VAL A 44 2.71 -1.10 0.21
N SER A 45 3.21 -1.39 -0.98
CA SER A 45 4.44 -0.80 -1.51
C SER A 45 4.13 0.43 -2.35
N ARG A 46 5.12 1.29 -2.52
CA ARG A 46 5.06 2.39 -3.45
C ARG A 46 5.06 1.81 -4.87
N PRO A 47 4.20 2.29 -5.78
CA PRO A 47 4.04 1.67 -7.09
C PRO A 47 5.20 1.83 -8.07
N GLU A 48 6.16 2.71 -7.77
CA GLU A 48 7.26 3.10 -8.66
C GLU A 48 8.52 2.25 -8.44
N ASP A 49 8.90 2.10 -7.17
CA ASP A 49 10.16 1.48 -6.73
C ASP A 49 9.94 0.20 -5.89
N GLY A 50 8.69 -0.13 -5.56
CA GLY A 50 8.37 -1.25 -4.68
C GLY A 50 8.74 -1.01 -3.21
N ALA A 51 9.18 0.18 -2.83
CA ALA A 51 9.55 0.51 -1.46
C ALA A 51 8.32 0.46 -0.55
N TYR A 52 8.41 -0.23 0.59
CA TYR A 52 7.33 -0.28 1.58
C TYR A 52 7.78 0.21 2.97
N LYS A 53 9.09 0.43 3.15
CA LYS A 53 9.70 0.93 4.39
C LYS A 53 10.03 2.40 4.21
N PHE A 54 9.63 3.21 5.18
CA PHE A 54 9.84 4.65 5.15
C PHE A 54 10.37 5.15 6.49
N SER A 55 11.10 6.26 6.45
CA SER A 55 11.68 6.89 7.64
C SER A 55 10.64 7.67 8.43
N THR A 56 9.57 8.15 7.77
CA THR A 56 8.53 8.95 8.40
C THR A 56 7.13 8.36 8.24
N GLN A 57 6.26 8.68 9.20
CA GLN A 57 4.84 8.31 9.16
C GLN A 57 4.13 8.96 7.96
N THR A 58 4.54 10.18 7.59
CA THR A 58 3.97 10.94 6.46
C THR A 58 4.25 10.23 5.14
N GLU A 59 5.50 9.85 4.87
CA GLU A 59 5.88 9.10 3.67
C GLU A 59 5.14 7.76 3.56
N ALA A 60 5.02 7.04 4.68
CA ALA A 60 4.27 5.78 4.71
C ALA A 60 2.78 5.99 4.41
N ARG A 61 2.19 7.10 4.89
CA ARG A 61 0.80 7.45 4.59
C ARG A 61 0.62 7.80 3.12
N GLU A 62 1.52 8.61 2.56
CA GLU A 62 1.52 9.00 1.16
C GLU A 62 1.68 7.79 0.25
N CYS A 63 2.59 6.87 0.58
CA CYS A 63 2.72 5.60 -0.14
C CYS A 63 1.39 4.85 -0.23
N ALA A 64 0.69 4.68 0.91
CA ALA A 64 -0.61 4.01 0.91
C ALA A 64 -1.70 4.80 0.17
N HIS A 65 -1.63 6.13 0.19
CA HIS A 65 -2.53 6.99 -0.58
C HIS A 65 -2.31 6.81 -2.08
N SER A 66 -1.07 6.94 -2.55
CA SER A 66 -0.69 6.79 -3.96
C SER A 66 -1.01 5.39 -4.48
N PHE A 67 -0.77 4.35 -3.68
CA PHE A 67 -1.17 2.98 -4.05
C PHE A 67 -2.69 2.86 -4.23
N ARG A 68 -3.48 3.44 -3.30
CA ARG A 68 -4.94 3.44 -3.43
C ARG A 68 -5.40 4.18 -4.67
N GLN A 69 -4.84 5.36 -4.93
CA GLN A 69 -5.19 6.19 -6.07
C GLN A 69 -4.88 5.47 -7.39
N LYS A 70 -3.71 4.83 -7.50
CA LYS A 70 -3.36 4.01 -8.67
C LYS A 70 -4.35 2.86 -8.85
N ALA A 71 -4.68 2.14 -7.78
CA ALA A 71 -5.68 1.08 -7.85
C ALA A 71 -7.07 1.59 -8.27
N GLN A 72 -7.47 2.80 -7.86
CA GLN A 72 -8.72 3.44 -8.28
C GLN A 72 -8.72 3.81 -9.76
N VAL A 73 -7.64 4.41 -10.25
CA VAL A 73 -7.50 4.77 -11.67
C VAL A 73 -7.54 3.51 -12.53
N GLU A 74 -6.78 2.47 -12.18
CA GLU A 74 -6.78 1.21 -12.92
C GLU A 74 -8.13 0.50 -12.86
N ALA A 75 -8.77 0.44 -11.69
CA ALA A 75 -10.10 -0.17 -11.56
C ALA A 75 -11.15 0.57 -12.39
N ARG A 76 -11.12 1.91 -12.42
CA ARG A 76 -12.03 2.72 -13.23
C ARG A 76 -11.78 2.54 -14.72
N ASN A 77 -10.52 2.49 -15.16
CA ASN A 77 -10.16 2.25 -16.56
C ASN A 77 -10.62 0.86 -17.04
N LEU A 78 -10.66 -0.12 -16.14
CA LEU A 78 -11.15 -1.47 -16.40
C LEU A 78 -12.68 -1.61 -16.22
N GLY A 79 -13.41 -0.54 -15.88
CA GLY A 79 -14.85 -0.57 -15.65
C GLY A 79 -15.28 -1.41 -14.44
N LEU A 80 -14.41 -1.54 -13.43
CA LEU A 80 -14.64 -2.36 -12.23
C LEU A 80 -15.29 -1.57 -11.08
N ILE A 81 -15.20 -0.24 -11.11
CA ILE A 81 -15.80 0.72 -10.14
C ILE A 81 -16.24 2.00 -10.85
#